data_AF-A0A7J7XUP6-F1
#
_entry.id   AF-A0A7J7XUP6-F1
#
_cell.length_a   1.000
_cell.length_b   1.000
_cell.length_c   1.000
_cell.angle_alpha   90.00
_cell.angle_beta   90.00
_cell.angle_gamma   90.00
#
_symmetry.space_group_name_H-M   'P 1'
#
loop_
_entity.id
_entity.type
_entity.pdbx_description
1 polymer ?
#
loop_
_entity_poly.entity_id
_entity_poly.type
_entity_poly.pdbx_seq_one_letter_code
_entity_poly.pdbx_strand_id
1 'polypeptide(L)'
;MAEDARRGPGPRGAAVREAVMLLLCLGVPAGRPYNVDTGSALLYQGPRDTLFGYSVVLHSHGPERWLVVGAPTADWLANASVVHPGAIYRCQIGKNPNRTCQQLQLGSPHGDPCGKTCLEERDNQWLGVTLSRQPGENGSIVTCGHRWKNVFYMKTENKLPTGGCYRMPSNLRTELSKRLAPCYQGSITAHRVRT
;
A
#
# COMPACT_ATOMS: atom_id res chain seq x y z
N MET A 1 -17.98 47.98 24.79
CA MET A 1 -17.08 46.90 25.20
C MET A 1 -17.86 46.06 26.20
N ALA A 2 -18.43 44.93 25.78
CA ALA A 2 -19.16 44.02 26.65
C ALA A 2 -18.35 42.72 26.72
N GLU A 3 -17.75 42.49 27.88
CA GLU A 3 -17.06 41.25 28.21
C GLU A 3 -18.10 40.23 28.66
N ASP A 4 -18.36 39.25 27.82
CA ASP A 4 -19.31 38.16 28.08
C ASP A 4 -18.67 37.12 29.00
N ALA A 5 -19.03 37.18 30.28
CA ALA A 5 -18.60 36.24 31.30
C ALA A 5 -19.31 34.89 31.09
N ARG A 6 -18.65 33.99 30.34
CA ARG A 6 -19.09 32.59 30.19
C ARG A 6 -19.16 31.89 31.55
N ARG A 7 -20.37 31.80 32.10
CA ARG A 7 -20.69 30.94 33.25
C ARG A 7 -20.41 29.48 32.87
N GLY A 8 -19.43 28.88 33.54
CA GLY A 8 -19.18 27.44 33.48
C GLY A 8 -20.38 26.65 34.03
N PRO A 9 -20.56 25.38 33.60
CA PRO A 9 -21.68 24.57 34.05
C PRO A 9 -21.58 24.34 35.57
N GLY A 10 -22.67 24.59 36.30
CA GLY A 10 -22.73 24.25 37.74
C GLY A 10 -22.59 22.74 37.98
N PRO A 11 -22.27 22.30 39.21
CA PRO A 11 -21.97 20.89 39.53
C PRO A 11 -23.09 19.91 39.15
N ARG A 12 -24.36 20.38 39.15
CA ARG A 12 -25.51 19.61 38.65
C ARG A 12 -25.54 19.45 37.13
N GLY A 13 -25.08 20.45 36.38
CA GLY A 13 -25.00 20.41 34.92
C GLY A 13 -23.90 19.48 34.41
N ALA A 14 -22.78 19.39 35.15
CA ALA A 14 -21.73 18.41 34.89
C ALA A 14 -22.25 16.97 35.08
N ALA A 15 -22.90 16.69 36.22
CA ALA A 15 -23.44 15.36 36.52
C ALA A 15 -24.50 14.89 35.51
N VAL A 16 -25.38 15.79 35.05
CA VAL A 16 -26.37 15.48 34.01
C VAL A 16 -25.68 15.17 32.67
N ARG A 17 -24.63 15.92 32.33
CA ARG A 17 -23.89 15.72 31.07
C ARG A 17 -23.11 14.41 31.07
N GLU A 18 -22.50 14.05 32.21
CA GLU A 18 -21.85 12.74 32.41
C GLU A 18 -22.87 11.60 32.35
N ALA A 19 -24.03 11.74 33.00
CA ALA A 19 -25.10 10.74 32.93
C ALA A 19 -25.65 10.55 31.51
N VAL A 20 -25.83 11.64 30.76
CA VAL A 20 -26.26 11.61 29.36
C VAL A 20 -25.21 10.96 28.47
N MET A 21 -23.92 11.26 28.66
CA MET A 21 -22.83 10.58 27.95
C MET A 21 -22.78 9.09 28.26
N LEU A 22 -22.95 8.70 29.53
CA LEU A 22 -22.98 7.30 29.94
C LEU A 22 -24.18 6.56 29.34
N LEU A 23 -25.37 7.18 29.31
CA LEU A 23 -26.58 6.67 28.65
C LEU A 23 -26.42 6.55 27.14
N LEU A 24 -25.72 7.48 26.49
CA LEU A 24 -25.38 7.41 25.07
C LEU A 24 -24.38 6.27 24.80
N CYS A 25 -23.37 6.09 25.66
CA CYS A 25 -22.40 4.99 25.54
C CYS A 25 -23.03 3.61 25.80
N LEU A 26 -24.02 3.51 26.69
CA LEU A 26 -24.74 2.26 27.00
C LEU A 26 -25.89 1.97 26.04
N GLY A 27 -26.45 3.01 25.40
CA GLY A 27 -27.65 2.93 24.57
C GLY A 27 -27.40 2.75 23.08
N VAL A 28 -26.16 2.92 22.59
CA VAL A 28 -25.81 2.52 21.22
C VAL A 28 -25.51 1.02 21.26
N PRO A 29 -26.38 0.14 20.73
CA PRO A 29 -26.03 -1.27 20.59
C PRO A 29 -24.75 -1.32 19.78
N ALA A 30 -23.71 -1.94 20.35
CA ALA A 30 -22.46 -2.18 19.65
C ALA A 30 -22.80 -2.87 18.33
N GLY A 31 -22.71 -2.12 17.23
CA GLY A 31 -23.08 -2.61 15.91
C GLY A 31 -22.26 -3.84 15.61
N ARG A 32 -22.89 -5.00 15.61
CA ARG A 32 -22.22 -6.23 15.19
C ARG A 32 -22.21 -6.26 13.66
N PRO A 33 -21.17 -6.83 13.04
CA PRO A 33 -21.22 -7.11 11.61
C PRO A 33 -22.46 -7.97 11.35
N TYR A 34 -23.36 -7.48 10.50
CA TYR A 34 -24.66 -8.12 10.30
C TYR A 34 -24.60 -9.25 9.25
N ASN A 35 -23.58 -9.25 8.38
CA ASN A 35 -23.40 -10.26 7.33
C ASN A 35 -21.93 -10.59 7.00
N VAL A 36 -20.97 -10.09 7.78
CA VAL A 36 -19.53 -10.46 7.65
C VAL A 36 -19.18 -11.37 8.83
N ASP A 37 -18.81 -12.61 8.52
CA ASP A 37 -18.44 -13.57 9.56
C ASP A 37 -17.08 -13.23 10.18
N THR A 38 -17.06 -13.19 11.51
CA THR A 38 -15.84 -12.99 12.30
C THR A 38 -15.32 -14.29 12.91
N GLY A 39 -16.17 -15.34 13.01
CA GLY A 39 -15.81 -16.63 13.59
C GLY A 39 -14.94 -17.50 12.68
N SER A 40 -15.15 -17.43 11.36
CA SER A 40 -14.42 -18.23 10.36
C SER A 40 -13.45 -17.39 9.51
N ALA A 41 -12.92 -16.31 10.07
CA ALA A 41 -11.97 -15.43 9.36
C ALA A 41 -10.65 -16.15 9.05
N LEU A 42 -10.03 -15.79 7.91
CA LEU A 42 -8.71 -16.29 7.53
C LEU A 42 -7.63 -15.27 7.91
N LEU A 43 -6.69 -15.69 8.76
CA LEU A 43 -5.53 -14.89 9.12
C LEU A 43 -4.31 -15.26 8.27
N TYR A 44 -3.88 -14.34 7.41
CA TYR A 44 -2.62 -14.45 6.68
C TYR A 44 -1.53 -13.69 7.43
N GLN A 45 -0.49 -14.41 7.85
CA GLN A 45 0.66 -13.83 8.55
C GLN A 45 1.81 -13.60 7.57
N GLY A 46 2.33 -12.38 7.55
CA GLY A 46 3.50 -12.02 6.75
C GLY A 46 4.78 -11.89 7.58
N PRO A 47 5.90 -11.52 6.93
CA PRO A 47 7.17 -11.29 7.60
C PRO A 47 7.07 -10.16 8.63
N ARG A 48 7.70 -10.36 9.80
CA ARG A 48 7.75 -9.36 10.88
C ARG A 48 8.53 -8.12 10.45
N ASP A 49 8.18 -6.97 11.02
CA ASP A 49 8.90 -5.69 10.85
C ASP A 49 8.99 -5.16 9.39
N THR A 50 8.15 -5.68 8.50
CA THR A 50 8.09 -5.28 7.07
C THR A 50 6.92 -4.37 6.72
N LEU A 51 6.09 -4.02 7.71
CA LEU A 51 4.79 -3.37 7.52
C LEU A 51 3.86 -4.17 6.59
N PHE A 52 3.95 -5.51 6.61
CA PHE A 52 3.03 -6.38 5.88
C PHE A 52 1.58 -6.09 6.27
N GLY A 53 0.77 -5.70 5.29
CA GLY A 53 -0.63 -5.29 5.50
C GLY A 53 -0.85 -3.79 5.35
N TYR A 54 0.19 -2.99 5.10
CA TYR A 54 0.06 -1.54 4.89
C TYR A 54 -0.90 -1.20 3.74
N SER A 55 -0.89 -2.02 2.68
CA SER A 55 -1.90 -1.98 1.62
C SER A 55 -2.40 -3.38 1.29
N VAL A 56 -3.67 -3.50 0.92
CA VAL A 56 -4.32 -4.78 0.60
C VAL A 56 -5.26 -4.64 -0.59
N VAL A 57 -5.34 -5.67 -1.43
CA VAL A 57 -6.36 -5.77 -2.48
C VAL A 57 -6.77 -7.22 -2.73
N LEU A 58 -8.05 -7.44 -3.01
CA LEU A 58 -8.56 -8.74 -3.46
C LEU A 58 -8.47 -8.84 -4.98
N HIS A 59 -7.95 -9.96 -5.46
CA HIS A 59 -7.73 -10.20 -6.87
C HIS A 59 -8.27 -11.55 -7.33
N SER A 60 -8.84 -11.58 -8.54
CA SER A 60 -9.35 -12.78 -9.18
C SER A 60 -8.85 -12.87 -10.62
N HIS A 61 -8.38 -14.06 -10.99
CA HIS A 61 -7.95 -14.40 -12.34
C HIS A 61 -8.43 -15.82 -12.66
N GLY A 62 -9.43 -15.93 -13.55
CA GLY A 62 -10.13 -17.19 -13.79
C GLY A 62 -10.68 -17.81 -12.48
N PRO A 63 -10.36 -19.07 -12.16
CA PRO A 63 -10.81 -19.73 -10.92
C PRO A 63 -9.98 -19.32 -9.69
N GLU A 64 -8.84 -18.65 -9.87
CA GLU A 64 -7.96 -18.31 -8.77
C GLU A 64 -8.43 -17.08 -8.01
N ARG A 65 -8.23 -17.11 -6.69
CA ARG A 65 -8.53 -16.03 -5.77
C ARG A 65 -7.28 -15.73 -4.97
N TRP A 66 -6.89 -14.47 -4.97
CA TRP A 66 -5.65 -13.99 -4.38
C TRP A 66 -5.92 -12.82 -3.45
N LEU A 67 -5.30 -12.86 -2.27
CA LEU A 67 -5.06 -11.68 -1.45
C LEU A 67 -3.68 -11.14 -1.83
N VAL A 68 -3.62 -9.89 -2.29
CA VAL A 68 -2.34 -9.21 -2.57
C VAL A 68 -2.09 -8.17 -1.48
N VAL A 69 -0.90 -8.20 -0.90
CA VAL A 69 -0.55 -7.44 0.30
C VAL A 69 0.75 -6.67 0.07
N GLY A 70 0.77 -5.39 0.42
CA GLY A 70 1.98 -4.57 0.44
C GLY A 70 2.74 -4.65 1.75
N ALA A 71 4.06 -4.63 1.67
CA ALA A 71 4.99 -4.58 2.80
C ALA A 71 6.11 -3.56 2.50
N PRO A 72 5.87 -2.25 2.73
CA PRO A 72 6.74 -1.15 2.29
C PRO A 72 8.19 -1.17 2.77
N THR A 73 8.51 -1.92 3.84
CA THR A 73 9.87 -2.03 4.37
C THR A 73 10.44 -3.44 4.24
N ALA A 74 9.78 -4.33 3.49
CA ALA A 74 10.31 -5.66 3.20
C ALA A 74 11.61 -5.60 2.39
N ASP A 75 12.56 -6.47 2.74
CA ASP A 75 13.75 -6.73 1.93
C ASP A 75 13.42 -7.68 0.77
N TRP A 76 14.16 -7.54 -0.33
CA TRP A 76 14.01 -8.43 -1.47
C TRP A 76 14.75 -9.74 -1.26
N LEU A 77 14.09 -10.86 -1.57
CA LEU A 77 14.73 -12.17 -1.60
C LEU A 77 15.73 -12.29 -2.78
N ALA A 78 15.51 -11.54 -3.86
CA ALA A 78 16.31 -11.63 -5.09
C ALA A 78 17.61 -10.81 -5.03
N ASN A 79 17.70 -9.80 -4.17
CA ASN A 79 18.89 -8.96 -4.02
C ASN A 79 18.92 -8.30 -2.63
N ALA A 80 19.78 -8.81 -1.75
CA ALA A 80 19.94 -8.32 -0.38
C ALA A 80 20.72 -7.00 -0.29
N SER A 81 21.33 -6.52 -1.38
CA SER A 81 22.12 -5.28 -1.37
C SER A 81 21.24 -4.01 -1.42
N VAL A 82 19.95 -4.13 -1.72
CA VAL A 82 19.01 -2.99 -1.73
C VAL A 82 18.35 -2.91 -0.36
N VAL A 83 18.46 -1.77 0.31
CA VAL A 83 18.05 -1.61 1.72
C VAL A 83 16.57 -1.28 1.82
N HIS A 84 15.77 -2.17 2.41
CA HIS A 84 14.34 -2.00 2.65
C HIS A 84 13.56 -1.39 1.46
N PRO A 85 13.69 -1.93 0.23
CA PRO A 85 13.01 -1.41 -0.95
C PRO A 85 11.48 -1.50 -0.81
N GLY A 86 10.98 -2.42 0.00
CA GLY A 86 9.57 -2.80 0.03
C GLY A 86 9.24 -3.82 -1.05
N ALA A 87 8.17 -4.57 -0.81
CA ALA A 87 7.68 -5.59 -1.72
C ALA A 87 6.16 -5.73 -1.64
N ILE A 88 5.61 -6.52 -2.55
CA ILE A 88 4.25 -7.03 -2.43
C ILE A 88 4.29 -8.55 -2.34
N TYR A 89 3.24 -9.12 -1.77
CA TYR A 89 3.05 -10.55 -1.60
C TYR A 89 1.72 -10.96 -2.21
N ARG A 90 1.64 -12.19 -2.71
CA ARG A 90 0.37 -12.85 -3.04
C ARG A 90 0.13 -14.04 -2.11
N CYS A 91 -1.08 -14.16 -1.62
CA CYS A 91 -1.51 -15.28 -0.79
C CYS A 91 -2.74 -15.91 -1.44
N GLN A 92 -2.68 -17.19 -1.78
CA GLN A 92 -3.80 -17.87 -2.42
C GLN A 92 -4.93 -18.06 -1.40
N ILE A 93 -6.17 -17.80 -1.82
CA ILE A 93 -7.38 -18.04 -1.03
C ILE A 93 -7.97 -19.40 -1.42
N GLY A 94 -8.32 -20.22 -0.43
CA GLY A 94 -8.85 -21.57 -0.63
C GLY A 94 -7.75 -22.63 -0.64
N LYS A 95 -7.06 -22.85 -1.77
CA LYS A 95 -6.03 -23.89 -1.96
C LYS A 95 -4.69 -23.58 -1.25
N ASN A 96 -4.75 -23.13 0.00
CA ASN A 96 -3.60 -22.69 0.79
C ASN A 96 -3.82 -22.98 2.28
N PRO A 97 -3.74 -24.26 2.70
CA PRO A 97 -4.02 -24.66 4.08
C PRO A 97 -3.05 -24.01 5.07
N ASN A 98 -1.83 -23.68 4.64
CA ASN A 98 -0.81 -23.08 5.49
C ASN A 98 -0.85 -21.54 5.48
N ARG A 99 -1.79 -20.93 4.73
CA ARG A 99 -1.94 -19.47 4.59
C ARG A 99 -0.62 -18.78 4.22
N THR A 100 0.20 -19.44 3.40
CA THR A 100 1.50 -18.90 2.99
C THR A 100 1.33 -17.78 1.98
N CYS A 101 2.25 -16.83 2.02
CA CYS A 101 2.30 -15.69 1.11
C CYS A 101 3.65 -15.68 0.40
N GLN A 102 3.63 -15.53 -0.93
CA GLN A 102 4.83 -15.50 -1.76
C GLN A 102 5.18 -14.04 -2.09
N GLN A 103 6.43 -13.64 -1.87
CA GLN A 103 6.92 -12.34 -2.30
C GLN A 103 6.97 -12.28 -3.83
N LEU A 104 6.53 -11.17 -4.40
CA LEU A 104 6.60 -10.91 -5.84
C LEU A 104 7.69 -9.88 -6.13
N GLN A 105 8.59 -10.22 -7.06
CA GLN A 105 9.67 -9.34 -7.49
C GLN A 105 9.20 -8.43 -8.62
N LEU A 106 9.29 -7.11 -8.44
CA LEU A 106 8.91 -6.10 -9.42
C LEU A 106 10.13 -5.33 -9.93
N GLY A 107 10.28 -5.26 -11.25
CA GLY A 107 11.48 -4.73 -11.90
C GLY A 107 12.70 -5.65 -11.76
N SER A 108 13.76 -5.35 -12.50
CA SER A 108 15.01 -6.11 -12.45
C SER A 108 15.70 -6.01 -11.08
N PRO A 109 16.05 -7.11 -10.39
CA PRO A 109 16.80 -7.06 -9.13
C PRO A 109 18.12 -6.30 -9.23
N HIS A 110 18.72 -6.23 -10.42
CA HIS A 110 20.01 -5.57 -10.68
C HIS A 110 19.88 -4.11 -11.14
N GLY A 111 18.65 -3.64 -11.36
CA GLY A 111 18.37 -2.29 -11.85
C GLY A 111 18.04 -2.30 -13.33
N ASP A 112 17.23 -1.33 -13.75
CA ASP A 112 16.83 -1.12 -15.14
C ASP A 112 17.20 0.29 -15.59
N PRO A 113 17.53 0.51 -16.88
CA PRO A 113 17.71 1.86 -17.41
C PRO A 113 16.45 2.71 -17.20
N CYS A 114 16.57 3.80 -16.45
CA CYS A 114 15.45 4.67 -16.09
C CYS A 114 15.40 5.99 -16.87
N GLY A 115 16.35 6.23 -17.78
CA GLY A 115 16.40 7.39 -18.67
C GLY A 115 17.78 8.04 -18.75
N LYS A 116 17.95 9.02 -19.65
CA LYS A 116 19.26 9.66 -19.91
C LYS A 116 19.83 10.43 -18.72
N THR A 117 18.97 11.05 -17.93
CA THR A 117 19.32 11.88 -16.76
C THR A 117 18.84 11.21 -15.48
N CYS A 118 18.93 9.88 -15.45
CA CYS A 118 18.39 9.07 -14.39
C CYS A 118 19.40 8.04 -13.92
N LEU A 119 19.66 8.04 -12.61
CA LEU A 119 20.36 6.98 -11.91
C LEU A 119 19.41 6.51 -10.81
N GLU A 120 19.00 5.25 -10.91
CA GLU A 120 17.99 4.66 -10.02
C GLU A 120 18.57 4.42 -8.61
N GLU A 121 17.84 4.86 -7.58
CA GLU A 121 18.06 4.40 -6.20
C GLU A 121 16.74 3.86 -5.61
N ARG A 122 16.78 2.59 -5.21
CA ARG A 122 15.61 1.84 -4.71
C ARG A 122 15.58 1.64 -3.21
N ASP A 123 16.65 2.02 -2.52
CA ASP A 123 16.68 1.94 -1.06
C ASP A 123 15.53 2.74 -0.46
N ASN A 124 14.78 2.13 0.46
CA ASN A 124 13.67 2.77 1.16
C ASN A 124 12.65 3.41 0.21
N GLN A 125 12.47 2.87 -1.00
CA GLN A 125 11.51 3.42 -1.97
C GLN A 125 10.04 3.24 -1.54
N TRP A 126 9.79 2.40 -0.53
CA TRP A 126 8.46 2.10 0.01
C TRP A 126 7.54 1.42 -1.02
N LEU A 127 8.07 0.47 -1.79
CA LEU A 127 7.28 -0.30 -2.74
C LEU A 127 6.22 -1.13 -2.00
N GLY A 128 4.96 -1.06 -2.44
CA GLY A 128 3.84 -1.68 -1.73
C GLY A 128 3.13 -0.74 -0.76
N VAL A 129 3.45 0.57 -0.77
CA VAL A 129 2.71 1.58 0.01
C VAL A 129 1.23 1.67 -0.40
N THR A 130 0.91 1.31 -1.64
CA THR A 130 -0.46 1.31 -2.16
C THR A 130 -0.64 0.18 -3.15
N LEU A 131 -1.85 -0.38 -3.18
CA LEU A 131 -2.31 -1.38 -4.13
C LEU A 131 -3.67 -0.93 -4.66
N SER A 132 -3.85 -1.04 -5.97
CA SER A 132 -5.16 -0.84 -6.58
C SER A 132 -5.36 -1.83 -7.71
N ARG A 133 -6.61 -2.27 -7.88
CA ARG A 133 -7.01 -3.24 -8.90
C ARG A 133 -8.01 -2.59 -9.84
N GLN A 134 -7.80 -2.78 -11.14
CA GLN A 134 -8.75 -2.40 -12.17
C GLN A 134 -10.06 -3.21 -12.01
N PRO A 135 -11.24 -2.55 -12.05
CA PRO A 135 -12.52 -3.24 -12.01
C PRO A 135 -12.70 -4.24 -13.17
N GLY A 136 -13.56 -5.23 -12.95
CA GLY A 136 -13.90 -6.24 -13.96
C GLY A 136 -13.07 -7.53 -13.88
N GLU A 137 -13.46 -8.49 -14.73
CA GLU A 137 -12.70 -9.72 -14.92
C GLU A 137 -11.34 -9.42 -15.55
N ASN A 138 -10.31 -10.18 -15.16
CA ASN A 138 -8.95 -10.02 -15.65
C ASN A 138 -8.36 -8.60 -15.45
N GLY A 139 -8.88 -7.83 -14.49
CA GLY A 139 -8.38 -6.50 -14.16
C GLY A 139 -6.92 -6.50 -13.70
N SER A 140 -6.13 -5.60 -14.28
CA SER A 140 -4.72 -5.41 -13.89
C SER A 140 -4.57 -4.86 -12.46
N ILE A 141 -3.38 -5.01 -11.87
CA ILE A 141 -3.04 -4.44 -10.55
C ILE A 141 -1.96 -3.38 -10.73
N VAL A 142 -2.06 -2.29 -9.97
CA VAL A 142 -0.99 -1.32 -9.80
C VAL A 142 -0.51 -1.30 -8.35
N THR A 143 0.80 -1.20 -8.16
CA THR A 143 1.45 -0.90 -6.88
C THR A 143 2.48 0.19 -7.06
N CYS A 144 2.79 0.96 -6.03
CA CYS A 144 3.73 2.07 -6.12
C CYS A 144 4.78 2.06 -5.00
N GLY A 145 5.89 2.72 -5.27
CA GLY A 145 6.93 3.13 -4.32
C GLY A 145 7.13 4.63 -4.42
N HIS A 146 6.42 5.38 -3.58
CA HIS A 146 6.38 6.84 -3.64
C HIS A 146 7.72 7.52 -3.31
N ARG A 147 8.64 6.81 -2.63
CA ARG A 147 9.97 7.32 -2.25
C ARG A 147 11.09 6.80 -3.16
N TRP A 148 10.75 6.22 -4.31
CA TRP A 148 11.75 5.91 -5.33
C TRP A 148 12.48 7.20 -5.76
N LYS A 149 13.81 7.11 -5.91
CA LYS A 149 14.66 8.29 -6.09
C LYS A 149 15.46 8.23 -7.40
N ASN A 150 15.59 9.39 -8.02
CA ASN A 150 16.64 9.66 -8.99
C ASN A 150 17.83 10.33 -8.28
N VAL A 151 18.99 9.70 -8.37
CA VAL A 151 20.24 10.15 -7.74
C VAL A 151 21.27 10.70 -8.73
N PHE A 152 20.89 10.89 -10.00
CA PHE A 152 21.79 11.34 -11.06
C PHE A 152 22.51 12.66 -10.74
N TYR A 153 21.81 13.62 -10.11
CA TYR A 153 22.34 14.96 -9.80
C TYR A 153 22.91 15.11 -8.38
N MET A 154 23.07 14.00 -7.63
CA MET A 154 23.44 14.05 -6.21
C MET A 154 24.78 14.71 -5.88
N LYS A 155 25.67 14.87 -6.87
CA LYS A 155 26.96 15.54 -6.67
C LYS A 155 26.80 17.04 -6.39
N THR A 156 25.73 17.65 -6.88
CA THR A 156 25.49 19.10 -6.81
C THR A 156 24.12 19.44 -6.22
N GLU A 157 23.17 18.50 -6.22
CA GLU A 157 21.80 18.71 -5.78
C GLU A 157 21.31 17.60 -4.82
N ASN A 158 20.10 17.76 -4.29
CA ASN A 158 19.44 16.75 -3.47
C ASN A 158 18.92 15.56 -4.30
N LYS A 159 18.70 14.42 -3.64
CA LYS A 159 17.98 13.29 -4.23
C LYS A 159 16.58 13.73 -4.65
N LEU A 160 16.11 13.27 -5.80
CA LEU A 160 14.77 13.60 -6.32
C LEU A 160 13.81 12.43 -6.07
N PRO A 161 12.91 12.49 -5.06
CA PRO A 161 11.93 11.44 -4.78
C PRO A 161 10.76 11.54 -5.77
N THR A 162 11.00 11.18 -7.03
CA THR A 162 9.96 11.25 -8.07
C THR A 162 8.93 10.13 -7.97
N GLY A 163 9.22 9.09 -7.16
CA GLY A 163 8.37 7.93 -7.01
C GLY A 163 8.24 7.11 -8.30
N GLY A 164 7.32 6.16 -8.27
CA GLY A 164 6.84 5.45 -9.45
C GLY A 164 6.03 4.22 -9.10
N CYS A 165 5.38 3.65 -10.10
CA CYS A 165 4.46 2.54 -9.96
C CYS A 165 4.77 1.42 -10.94
N TYR A 166 4.25 0.23 -10.67
CA TYR A 166 4.28 -0.92 -11.58
C TYR A 166 2.86 -1.38 -11.84
N ARG A 167 2.50 -1.48 -13.12
CA ARG A 167 1.25 -2.12 -13.55
C ARG A 167 1.53 -3.58 -13.92
N MET A 168 0.96 -4.51 -13.19
CA MET A 168 1.05 -5.95 -13.43
C MET A 168 -0.20 -6.47 -14.16
N PRO A 169 -0.05 -7.44 -15.06
CA PRO A 169 -1.20 -8.15 -15.64
C PRO A 169 -1.96 -8.96 -14.57
N SER A 170 -3.19 -9.35 -14.89
CA SER A 170 -4.07 -10.11 -14.00
C SER A 170 -3.58 -11.52 -13.67
N ASN A 171 -2.68 -12.11 -14.45
CA ASN A 171 -2.06 -13.38 -14.08
C ASN A 171 -0.90 -13.23 -13.09
N LEU A 172 -0.68 -12.02 -12.54
CA LEU A 172 0.37 -11.71 -11.56
C LEU A 172 1.81 -12.04 -12.02
N ARG A 173 2.04 -12.14 -13.34
CA ARG A 173 3.37 -12.28 -13.94
C ARG A 173 4.13 -10.96 -13.86
N THR A 174 4.99 -10.83 -12.86
CA THR A 174 5.70 -9.57 -12.56
C THR A 174 6.79 -9.24 -13.56
N GLU A 175 7.33 -10.24 -14.26
CA GLU A 175 8.25 -10.09 -15.38
C GLU A 175 7.62 -9.34 -16.56
N LEU A 176 6.29 -9.35 -16.66
CA LEU A 176 5.52 -8.60 -17.67
C LEU A 176 5.00 -7.25 -17.14
N SER A 177 5.42 -6.85 -15.93
CA SER A 177 4.99 -5.58 -15.34
C SER A 177 5.57 -4.39 -16.11
N LYS A 178 4.79 -3.30 -16.16
CA LYS A 178 5.21 -2.05 -16.80
C LYS A 178 5.45 -0.98 -15.74
N ARG A 179 6.65 -0.39 -15.74
CA ARG A 179 6.98 0.77 -14.91
C ARG A 179 6.20 2.00 -15.39
N LEU A 180 5.68 2.77 -14.44
CA LEU A 180 5.02 4.06 -14.64
C LEU A 180 5.74 5.09 -13.77
N ALA A 181 6.37 6.09 -14.39
CA ALA A 181 7.13 7.14 -13.69
C ALA A 181 6.71 8.52 -14.23
N PRO A 182 5.48 8.99 -13.95
CA PRO A 182 4.93 10.20 -14.55
C PRO A 182 5.66 11.48 -14.13
N CYS A 183 6.30 11.48 -12.95
CA CYS A 183 7.03 12.64 -12.43
C CYS A 183 8.47 12.73 -12.95
N TYR A 184 8.97 11.73 -13.68
CA TYR A 184 10.28 11.81 -14.32
C TYR A 184 10.18 12.63 -15.60
N GLN A 185 10.98 13.69 -15.70
CA GLN A 185 11.08 14.53 -16.89
C GLN A 185 12.32 14.13 -17.69
N GLY A 186 12.10 13.26 -18.68
CA GLY A 186 13.10 12.78 -19.62
C GLY A 186 12.52 11.68 -20.50
N SER A 187 13.01 11.50 -21.72
CA SER A 187 12.50 10.42 -22.58
C SER A 187 12.97 9.06 -22.07
N ILE A 188 12.09 8.32 -21.40
CA ILE A 188 12.09 6.86 -21.44
C ILE A 188 11.24 6.55 -22.66
N THR A 189 11.75 5.77 -23.60
CA THR A 189 11.13 5.49 -24.90
C THR A 189 9.59 5.39 -24.83
N ALA A 190 8.92 6.20 -25.65
CA ALA A 190 7.55 6.65 -25.48
C ALA A 190 6.48 5.55 -25.35
N HIS A 191 5.72 5.61 -24.26
CA HIS A 191 4.28 5.39 -24.35
C HIS A 191 3.57 6.65 -23.84
N ARG A 192 3.36 7.56 -24.79
CA ARG A 192 2.43 8.68 -24.64
C ARG A 192 1.05 8.10 -24.40
N VAL A 193 0.57 8.11 -23.15
CA VAL A 193 -0.86 7.97 -22.88
C VAL A 193 -1.49 9.21 -23.50
N ARG A 194 -2.07 9.06 -24.70
CA ARG A 194 -3.01 10.06 -25.20
C ARG A 194 -4.24 9.97 -24.31
N THR A 195 -4.48 11.03 -23.56
CA THR A 195 -5.81 11.41 -23.11
C THR A 195 -6.72 11.61 -24.30
#